data_AF-A0A5K1ABI4-F1
#
_entry.id   AF-A0A5K1ABI4-F1
#
_cell.length_a   1.000
_cell.length_b   1.000
_cell.length_c   1.000
_cell.angle_alpha   90.00
_cell.angle_beta   90.00
_cell.angle_gamma   90.00
#
_symmetry.space_group_name_H-M   'P 1'
#
loop_
_entity.id
_entity.type
_entity.pdbx_description
1 polymer ?
#
loop_
_entity_poly.entity_id
_entity_poly.type
_entity_poly.pdbx_seq_one_letter_code
_entity_poly.pdbx_strand_id
1 'polypeptide(L)'
;YENLILVAGGIGISPFIAIVRDILHRVKERRTCLPKNILIVWSVKRTKELSLLSKIDATSLCAFFPKVLNVEVQTYVTQETEKPL
;
A
#
# COMPACT_ATOMS: atom_id res chain seq x y z
N TYR A 1 6.07 15.26 3.15
CA TYR A 1 5.93 14.74 4.52
C TYR A 1 6.90 13.58 4.70
N GLU A 2 7.49 13.45 5.88
CA GLU A 2 8.40 12.33 6.19
C GLU A 2 7.63 11.02 6.42
N ASN A 3 6.44 11.10 7.01
CA ASN A 3 5.53 9.98 7.23
C ASN A 3 4.26 10.19 6.40
N LEU A 4 3.83 9.15 5.70
CA LEU A 4 2.64 9.14 4.85
C LEU A 4 1.72 8.00 5.29
N ILE A 5 0.46 8.31 5.61
CA ILE A 5 -0.57 7.31 5.93
C ILE A 5 -1.62 7.33 4.81
N LEU A 6 -1.85 6.19 4.19
CA LEU A 6 -2.79 6.01 3.09
C LEU A 6 -3.93 5.08 3.56
N VAL A 7 -5.14 5.62 3.73
CA VAL A 7 -6.31 4.87 4.25
C VAL A 7 -7.35 4.67 3.15
N ALA A 8 -7.59 3.43 2.75
CA ALA A 8 -8.50 3.08 1.67
C ALA A 8 -9.50 1.98 2.06
N GLY A 9 -10.65 1.97 1.39
CA GLY A 9 -11.64 0.89 1.47
C GLY A 9 -11.97 0.32 0.08
N GLY A 10 -12.09 -1.00 -0.03
CA GLY A 10 -12.44 -1.71 -1.26
C GLY A 10 -11.51 -1.34 -2.42
N ILE A 11 -12.10 -0.99 -3.58
CA ILE A 11 -11.34 -0.58 -4.78
C ILE A 11 -10.57 0.75 -4.62
N GLY A 12 -10.83 1.50 -3.55
CA GLY A 12 -10.17 2.78 -3.24
C GLY A 12 -8.66 2.66 -2.99
N ILE A 13 -8.12 1.44 -2.89
CA ILE A 13 -6.67 1.18 -2.85
C ILE A 13 -5.98 1.50 -4.18
N SER A 14 -6.70 1.44 -5.30
CA SER A 14 -6.15 1.62 -6.66
C SER A 14 -5.36 2.91 -6.85
N PRO A 15 -5.86 4.11 -6.50
CA PRO A 15 -5.06 5.34 -6.59
C PRO A 15 -3.82 5.32 -5.70
N PHE A 16 -3.86 4.65 -4.55
CA PHE A 16 -2.70 4.57 -3.65
C PHE A 16 -1.61 3.66 -4.18
N ILE A 17 -1.97 2.59 -4.90
CA ILE A 17 -0.98 1.79 -5.63
C ILE A 17 -0.24 2.64 -6.67
N ALA A 18 -0.95 3.53 -7.38
CA ALA A 18 -0.31 4.44 -8.34
C ALA A 18 0.61 5.47 -7.65
N ILE A 19 0.18 6.03 -6.51
CA ILE A 19 1.01 6.94 -5.71
C ILE A 19 2.27 6.24 -5.20
N VAL A 20 2.16 5.02 -4.68
CA VAL A 20 3.30 4.24 -4.20
C VAL A 20 4.27 3.96 -5.35
N ARG A 21 3.79 3.59 -6.53
CA ARG A 21 4.64 3.40 -7.72
C ARG A 21 5.37 4.68 -8.13
N ASP A 22 4.70 5.83 -8.11
CA ASP A 22 5.34 7.13 -8.39
C ASP A 22 6.42 7.47 -7.35
N ILE A 23 6.16 7.22 -6.07
CA ILE A 23 7.16 7.42 -5.00
C ILE A 23 8.37 6.51 -5.22
N LEU A 24 8.16 5.21 -5.48
CA LEU A 24 9.25 4.26 -5.76
C LEU A 24 10.07 4.69 -6.98
N HIS A 25 9.41 5.18 -8.03
CA HIS A 25 10.09 5.73 -9.20
C HIS A 25 10.98 6.93 -8.83
N ARG A 26 10.47 7.87 -8.03
CA ARG A 26 11.24 9.03 -7.58
C ARG A 26 12.39 8.66 -6.63
N VAL A 27 12.23 7.61 -5.81
CA VAL A 27 13.32 7.04 -5.00
C VAL A 27 14.43 6.53 -5.93
N LYS A 28 14.09 5.81 -7.00
CA LYS A 28 15.06 5.31 -7.99
C LYS A 28 15.82 6.46 -8.66
N GLU A 29 15.13 7.57 -8.94
CA GLU A 29 15.73 8.80 -9.47
C GLU A 29 16.57 9.60 -8.46
N ARG A 30 16.68 9.15 -7.19
CA ARG A 30 17.36 9.87 -6.09
C ARG A 30 16.82 11.29 -5.88
N ARG A 31 15.52 11.49 -6.09
CA ARG A 31 14.85 12.77 -5.82
C ARG A 31 14.91 13.10 -4.33
N THR A 32 14.93 14.39 -4.01
CA THR A 32 14.85 14.87 -2.63
C THR A 32 13.40 14.97 -2.15
N CYS A 33 13.20 15.17 -0.84
CA CYS A 33 11.89 15.41 -0.22
C CYS A 33 10.88 14.24 -0.33
N LEU A 34 11.39 13.01 -0.38
CA LEU A 34 10.57 11.80 -0.40
C LEU A 34 10.12 11.41 1.03
N PRO A 35 8.96 10.75 1.17
CA PRO A 35 8.60 10.13 2.44
C PRO A 35 9.62 9.05 2.80
N LYS A 36 9.86 8.88 4.10
CA LYS A 36 10.68 7.77 4.63
C LYS A 36 9.82 6.62 5.10
N ASN A 37 8.61 6.90 5.58
CA ASN A 37 7.69 5.90 6.08
C ASN A 37 6.34 6.03 5.37
N ILE A 38 5.83 4.92 4.84
CA ILE A 38 4.50 4.80 4.25
C ILE A 38 3.76 3.70 4.98
N LEU A 39 2.63 4.04 5.59
CA LEU A 39 1.67 3.08 6.14
C LEU A 39 0.43 3.05 5.26
N ILE A 40 0.09 1.88 4.73
CA ILE A 40 -1.12 1.67 3.96
C ILE A 40 -2.10 0.90 4.84
N VAL A 41 -3.21 1.54 5.20
CA VAL A 41 -4.34 0.92 5.89
C VAL A 41 -5.43 0.62 4.87
N TRP A 42 -5.71 -0.65 4.63
CA TRP A 42 -6.69 -1.06 3.63
C TRP A 42 -7.79 -1.91 4.23
N SER A 43 -9.03 -1.47 4.10
CA SER A 43 -10.19 -2.26 4.48
C SER A 43 -10.84 -2.94 3.26
N VAL A 44 -11.14 -4.22 3.38
CA VAL A 44 -11.93 -4.97 2.38
C VAL A 44 -13.07 -5.68 3.06
N LYS A 45 -14.14 -5.96 2.32
CA LYS A 45 -15.26 -6.71 2.89
C LYS A 45 -14.83 -8.15 3.14
N ARG A 46 -14.26 -8.82 2.14
CA ARG A 46 -13.88 -10.24 2.16
C ARG A 46 -12.43 -10.45 1.74
N THR A 47 -11.79 -11.51 2.25
CA THR A 47 -10.39 -11.87 1.94
C THR A 47 -10.14 -12.06 0.43
N LYS A 48 -11.14 -12.51 -0.35
CA LYS A 48 -10.98 -12.68 -1.81
C LYS A 48 -10.61 -11.38 -2.55
N GLU A 49 -10.96 -10.23 -1.98
CA GLU A 49 -10.64 -8.92 -2.54
C GLU A 49 -9.15 -8.58 -2.38
N LEU A 50 -8.42 -9.25 -1.47
CA LEU A 50 -6.98 -9.08 -1.27
C LEU A 50 -6.13 -9.50 -2.47
N SER A 51 -6.71 -10.26 -3.40
CA SER A 51 -6.10 -10.54 -4.71
C SER A 51 -5.73 -9.27 -5.49
N LEU A 52 -6.25 -8.09 -5.13
CA LEU A 52 -5.80 -6.83 -5.70
C LEU A 52 -4.40 -6.40 -5.22
N LEU A 53 -3.96 -6.82 -4.02
CA LEU A 53 -2.59 -6.55 -3.54
C LEU A 53 -1.53 -7.32 -4.32
N SER A 54 -1.84 -8.49 -4.88
CA SER A 54 -0.86 -9.24 -5.69
C SER A 54 -0.49 -8.51 -7.00
N LYS A 55 -1.26 -7.49 -7.39
CA LYS A 55 -0.92 -6.57 -8.50
C LYS A 55 0.14 -5.54 -8.09
N ILE A 56 0.41 -5.38 -6.80
CA ILE A 56 1.58 -4.66 -6.32
C ILE A 56 2.73 -5.65 -6.48
N ASP A 57 3.54 -5.44 -7.51
CA ASP A 57 4.67 -6.31 -7.81
C ASP A 57 5.60 -6.34 -6.58
N ALA A 58 5.64 -7.47 -5.87
CA ALA A 58 6.49 -7.66 -4.70
C ALA A 58 7.96 -7.38 -5.04
N THR A 59 8.37 -7.59 -6.29
CA THR A 59 9.70 -7.26 -6.80
C THR A 59 9.95 -5.75 -6.77
N SER A 60 8.94 -4.94 -7.05
CA SER A 60 9.01 -3.47 -7.01
C SER A 60 9.05 -2.91 -5.59
N LEU A 61 8.59 -3.66 -4.57
CA LEU A 61 8.73 -3.28 -3.16
C LEU A 61 10.03 -3.80 -2.55
N CYS A 62 10.42 -5.04 -2.85
CA CYS A 62 11.60 -5.70 -2.29
C CYS A 62 12.94 -5.19 -2.87
N ALA A 63 12.92 -4.61 -4.08
CA ALA A 63 14.14 -4.10 -4.71
C ALA A 63 14.63 -2.76 -4.15
N PHE A 64 13.85 -2.09 -3.28
CA PHE A 64 14.22 -0.78 -2.76
C PHE A 64 14.88 -0.90 -1.39
N PHE A 65 16.09 -0.36 -1.32
CA PHE A 65 16.95 -0.31 -0.16
C PHE A 65 16.15 -0.09 1.15
N PRO A 66 16.15 -1.03 2.10
CA PRO A 66 15.43 -0.88 3.38
C PRO A 66 15.90 0.33 4.22
N LYS A 67 16.98 0.99 3.81
CA LYS A 67 17.50 2.23 4.41
C LYS A 67 16.89 3.52 3.84
N VAL A 68 16.18 3.47 2.72
CA VAL A 68 15.70 4.66 1.98
C VAL A 68 14.20 4.87 2.11
N LEU A 69 13.40 3.81 2.13
CA LEU A 69 11.95 3.88 2.24
C LEU A 69 11.42 2.66 3.00
N ASN A 70 10.63 2.89 4.04
CA ASN A 70 9.88 1.87 4.77
C ASN A 70 8.41 1.88 4.31
N VAL A 71 7.90 0.73 3.87
CA VAL A 71 6.51 0.57 3.43
C VAL A 71 5.86 -0.56 4.22
N GLU A 72 4.83 -0.21 4.98
CA GLU A 72 4.02 -1.14 5.77
C GLU A 72 2.60 -1.20 5.21
N VAL A 73 2.03 -2.41 5.14
CA VAL A 73 0.65 -2.62 4.67
C VAL A 73 -0.13 -3.35 5.76
N GLN A 74 -1.15 -2.68 6.30
CA GLN A 74 -2.10 -3.24 7.24
C GLN A 74 -3.44 -3.43 6.55
N THR A 75 -3.93 -4.65 6.55
CA THR A 75 -5.15 -5.05 5.84
C THR A 75 -6.20 -5.52 6.83
N TYR A 76 -7.42 -5.02 6.68
CA TYR A 76 -8.55 -5.28 7.58
C TYR A 76 -9.72 -5.87 6.81
N VAL A 77 -10.07 -7.12 7.12
CA VAL A 77 -11.28 -7.76 6.60
C VAL A 77 -12.45 -7.38 7.50
N THR A 78 -13.42 -6.65 6.96
CA THR A 78 -14.51 -6.08 7.76
C THR A 78 -15.73 -6.99 7.85
N GLN A 79 -15.89 -7.97 6.94
CA GLN A 79 -17.02 -8.90 6.95
C GLN A 79 -16.71 -10.18 6.12
N GLU A 80 -16.00 -11.13 6.73
CA GLU A 80 -15.70 -12.41 6.07
C GLU A 80 -16.94 -13.31 5.99
N THR A 81 -17.63 -13.47 7.11
CA THR A 81 -18.86 -14.24 7.20
C THR A 81 -20.09 -13.37 6.96
N GLU A 82 -21.17 -14.00 6.49
CA GLU A 82 -22.46 -13.31 6.45
C GLU A 82 -22.86 -12.87 7.86
N LYS A 83 -23.49 -11.70 7.95
CA LYS A 83 -24.01 -11.24 9.23
C LYS A 83 -25.07 -12.25 9.67
N PRO A 84 -25.07 -12.70 10.95
CA PRO A 84 -26.20 -13.43 11.48
C PRO A 84 -27.47 -12.59 11.27
N LEU A 85 -28.52 -13.26 10.80
CA LEU A 85 -29.85 -12.67 10.55
C LEU A 85 -30.43 -12.05 11.82
#